data_AF-A0A1I1XAH3-F1
#
_entry.id   AF-A0A1I1XAH3-F1
#
_cell.length_a   1.000
_cell.length_b   1.000
_cell.length_c   1.000
_cell.angle_alpha   90.00
_cell.angle_beta   90.00
_cell.angle_gamma   90.00
#
_symmetry.space_group_name_H-M   'P 1'
#
loop_
_entity.id
_entity.type
_entity.pdbx_description
1 polymer ?
#
loop_
_entity_poly.entity_id
_entity_poly.type
_entity_poly.pdbx_seq_one_letter_code
_entity_poly.pdbx_strand_id
1 'polypeptide(L)'
;MTHPSGVVPEGEVREDDAVTDPSHQPPAGTGARRRNVIVLLVLVLLGLVAVVTALVVGGDEETTPGTDARESAPSSQPAETPPGALDPAAQQTWRTAFDNGDLAALRTWFDANTGPTVPISGEVPGREVRSQADADSLAGHVVTSRITVDCDCVLRDFVLVGADLWIDGGEVRVQDAVLDGQNTVDLTGAVNVRGGADVTFSRTEIVRHHDGIRAYGESLTAEYVYIHQVAGPNPERHHQDGIQTIAGVSIVERSFIDMAGANTSAMLVKPDGGPIPLARVNDTLLMGGQHTISVHDGPRGAPQLVEFEGILVAPGYGRALASIWDFSGEISAEPARVAGSGATVELVDGARL
;
A
#
# COMPACT_ATOMS: atom_id res chain seq x y z
N MET A 1 -39.13 44.32 9.05
CA MET A 1 -38.89 43.86 10.42
C MET A 1 -37.66 42.98 10.37
N THR A 2 -36.56 43.58 10.82
CA THR A 2 -35.19 43.06 10.82
C THR A 2 -34.91 42.41 12.16
N HIS A 3 -34.39 41.19 12.16
CA HIS A 3 -33.67 40.64 13.31
C HIS A 3 -32.26 40.20 12.88
N PRO A 4 -31.23 40.42 13.71
CA PRO A 4 -29.85 40.45 13.26
C PRO A 4 -29.07 39.17 13.59
N SER A 5 -28.00 39.02 12.82
CA SER A 5 -26.91 38.06 12.94
C SER A 5 -26.20 38.13 14.29
N GLY A 6 -25.95 36.96 14.90
CA GLY A 6 -25.03 36.77 16.02
C GLY A 6 -23.86 35.90 15.57
N VAL A 7 -22.69 36.50 15.47
CA VAL A 7 -21.38 35.87 15.28
C VAL A 7 -20.92 35.31 16.63
N VAL A 8 -20.46 34.06 16.68
CA VAL A 8 -19.73 33.48 17.81
C VAL A 8 -18.30 33.22 17.35
N PRO A 9 -17.26 33.63 18.11
CA PRO A 9 -15.88 33.48 17.70
C PRO A 9 -15.36 32.06 17.96
N GLU A 10 -14.42 31.67 17.11
CA GLU A 10 -13.62 30.44 17.19
C GLU A 10 -12.83 30.38 18.50
N GLY A 11 -12.96 29.25 19.19
CA GLY A 11 -12.11 28.89 20.32
C GLY A 11 -11.15 27.77 19.91
N GLU A 12 -9.85 28.03 20.03
CA GLU A 12 -8.78 27.02 20.04
C GLU A 12 -9.14 25.87 20.99
N VAL A 13 -9.26 24.66 20.45
CA VAL A 13 -9.27 23.44 21.26
C VAL A 13 -7.84 22.90 21.31
N ARG A 14 -7.20 23.12 22.46
CA ARG A 14 -6.02 22.37 22.88
C ARG A 14 -6.46 20.96 23.27
N GLU A 15 -5.86 19.94 22.67
CA GLU A 15 -5.95 18.55 23.14
C GLU A 15 -4.82 18.30 24.13
N ASP A 16 -5.12 18.49 25.41
CA ASP A 16 -4.40 17.93 26.56
C ASP A 16 -5.45 17.62 27.64
N ASP A 17 -5.24 16.53 28.38
CA ASP A 17 -6.04 15.92 29.47
C ASP A 17 -7.09 14.87 29.03
N ALA A 18 -6.73 13.58 28.96
CA ALA A 18 -6.50 12.61 30.03
C ALA A 18 -7.78 11.96 30.60
N VAL A 19 -7.89 10.63 30.46
CA VAL A 19 -8.56 9.78 31.45
C VAL A 19 -7.63 8.63 31.80
N THR A 20 -7.04 8.74 32.98
CA THR A 20 -6.44 7.65 33.75
C THR A 20 -7.53 7.03 34.62
N ASP A 21 -7.57 5.69 34.72
CA ASP A 21 -8.15 5.02 35.89
C ASP A 21 -7.21 3.87 36.31
N PRO A 22 -6.81 3.77 37.60
CA PRO A 22 -5.72 2.94 38.06
C PRO A 22 -6.25 1.70 38.77
N SER A 23 -6.04 0.52 38.19
CA SER A 23 -6.06 -0.70 38.97
C SER A 23 -5.19 -1.77 38.33
N HIS A 24 -3.92 -1.82 38.72
CA HIS A 24 -3.11 -3.02 38.94
C HIS A 24 -1.66 -2.60 39.24
N GLN A 25 -1.32 -2.48 40.52
CA GLN A 25 0.06 -2.61 40.98
C GLN A 25 0.37 -4.08 41.27
N PRO A 26 1.55 -4.55 40.88
CA PRO A 26 2.34 -5.42 41.74
C PRO A 26 3.71 -4.79 42.07
N PRO A 27 4.39 -5.27 43.13
CA PRO A 27 5.20 -4.45 44.01
C PRO A 27 6.65 -4.28 43.54
N ALA A 28 7.28 -3.23 44.07
CA ALA A 28 8.71 -3.00 44.04
C ALA A 28 9.47 -3.90 45.03
N GLY A 29 10.66 -4.34 44.60
CA GLY A 29 11.69 -5.01 45.41
C GLY A 29 12.11 -6.34 44.78
N THR A 30 13.39 -6.69 44.60
CA THR A 30 14.66 -6.19 45.13
C THR A 30 15.80 -6.81 44.31
N GLY A 31 16.87 -6.07 44.06
CA GLY A 31 18.23 -6.59 44.32
C GLY A 31 18.99 -7.38 43.24
N ALA A 32 20.08 -6.75 42.80
CA ALA A 32 21.44 -7.32 42.68
C ALA A 32 21.88 -8.11 41.42
N ARG A 33 22.78 -7.43 40.68
CA ARG A 33 24.11 -7.87 40.20
C ARG A 33 24.23 -9.23 39.46
N ARG A 34 24.70 -9.15 38.20
CA ARG A 34 25.85 -9.87 37.59
C ARG A 34 26.01 -9.33 36.14
N ARG A 35 27.01 -8.52 35.82
CA ARG A 35 28.36 -8.86 35.29
C ARG A 35 28.39 -9.98 34.22
N ASN A 36 28.85 -9.56 33.04
CA ASN A 36 29.52 -10.31 31.95
C ASN A 36 28.70 -11.38 31.23
N VAL A 37 28.44 -11.18 29.93
CA VAL A 37 29.05 -11.93 28.80
C VAL A 37 28.85 -11.10 27.52
N ILE A 38 29.89 -10.36 27.15
CA ILE A 38 30.20 -10.07 25.74
C ILE A 38 31.02 -11.26 25.26
N VAL A 39 30.93 -11.59 23.96
CA VAL A 39 31.60 -12.69 23.22
C VAL A 39 30.73 -13.95 23.06
N LEU A 40 29.94 -14.01 21.99
CA LEU A 40 29.88 -15.13 21.01
C LEU A 40 28.75 -14.91 19.97
N LEU A 41 28.95 -14.08 18.92
CA LEU A 41 28.08 -14.13 17.73
C LEU A 41 28.68 -13.40 16.51
N VAL A 42 29.98 -13.59 16.26
CA VAL A 42 30.70 -13.02 15.11
C VAL A 42 31.40 -14.10 14.26
N LEU A 43 31.10 -15.39 14.45
CA LEU A 43 31.79 -16.49 13.77
C LEU A 43 30.91 -17.46 12.94
N VAL A 44 29.66 -17.09 12.65
CA VAL A 44 28.79 -17.91 11.77
C VAL A 44 28.58 -17.30 10.37
N LEU A 45 28.90 -16.02 10.15
CA LEU A 45 28.71 -15.36 8.85
C LEU A 45 29.90 -15.42 7.87
N LEU A 46 31.03 -16.03 8.24
CA LEU A 46 32.19 -16.16 7.34
C LEU A 46 32.33 -17.56 6.69
N GLY A 47 31.34 -18.44 6.84
CA GLY A 47 31.39 -19.83 6.36
C GLY A 47 30.68 -20.12 5.04
N LEU A 48 29.98 -19.16 4.43
CA LEU A 48 29.04 -19.43 3.33
C LEU A 48 29.39 -18.80 1.97
N VAL A 49 30.63 -18.31 1.80
CA VAL A 49 31.09 -17.64 0.55
C VAL A 49 32.05 -18.53 -0.28
N ALA A 50 32.20 -19.83 0.02
CA ALA A 50 33.24 -20.66 -0.61
C ALA A 50 32.78 -21.92 -1.36
N VAL A 51 31.52 -22.03 -1.82
CA VAL A 51 31.05 -23.25 -2.54
C VAL A 51 30.20 -22.95 -3.79
N VAL A 52 30.56 -21.93 -4.58
CA VAL A 52 30.10 -21.83 -5.98
C VAL A 52 31.27 -21.43 -6.87
N THR A 53 32.27 -22.30 -6.95
CA THR A 53 33.31 -22.24 -7.98
C THR A 53 33.82 -23.64 -8.29
N ALA A 54 33.02 -24.42 -9.02
CA ALA A 54 33.53 -25.59 -9.73
C ALA A 54 32.51 -26.06 -10.79
N LEU A 55 33.05 -26.39 -11.97
CA LEU A 55 32.46 -27.17 -13.07
C LEU A 55 31.90 -26.40 -14.26
N VAL A 56 32.78 -25.83 -15.10
CA VAL A 56 32.69 -25.99 -16.57
C VAL A 56 34.11 -25.96 -17.15
N VAL A 57 34.74 -27.13 -17.38
CA VAL A 57 35.77 -27.32 -18.42
C VAL A 57 35.75 -28.80 -18.84
N GLY A 58 35.63 -29.06 -20.14
CA GLY A 58 36.23 -30.23 -20.79
C GLY A 58 35.36 -30.91 -21.84
N GLY A 59 35.83 -30.88 -23.09
CA GLY A 59 35.57 -31.96 -24.05
C GLY A 59 35.33 -31.52 -25.50
N ASP A 60 36.42 -31.29 -26.25
CA ASP A 60 36.43 -31.34 -27.71
C ASP A 60 36.27 -32.81 -28.16
N GLU A 61 35.41 -33.06 -29.15
CA GLU A 61 35.64 -34.16 -30.10
C GLU A 61 35.00 -33.85 -31.48
N GLU A 62 35.86 -33.94 -32.48
CA GLU A 62 35.68 -33.64 -33.89
C GLU A 62 35.15 -34.88 -34.63
N THR A 63 34.01 -34.78 -35.32
CA THR A 63 33.65 -35.68 -36.43
C THR A 63 32.87 -34.96 -37.55
N THR A 64 33.15 -35.41 -38.76
CA THR A 64 32.96 -34.84 -40.11
C THR A 64 31.50 -34.83 -40.63
N PRO A 65 31.19 -34.16 -41.77
CA PRO A 65 29.87 -33.57 -42.06
C PRO A 65 28.91 -34.51 -42.81
N GLY A 66 27.63 -34.37 -42.49
CA GLY A 66 26.49 -35.02 -43.15
C GLY A 66 25.39 -34.01 -43.48
N THR A 67 24.90 -34.11 -44.71
CA THR A 67 24.04 -33.23 -45.48
C THR A 67 22.60 -33.08 -44.95
N ASP A 68 21.99 -31.93 -45.27
CA ASP A 68 20.55 -31.63 -45.38
C ASP A 68 19.65 -31.70 -44.13
N ALA A 69 19.54 -30.55 -43.45
CA ALA A 69 18.28 -30.13 -42.83
C ALA A 69 18.19 -28.60 -42.87
N ARG A 70 17.19 -28.07 -43.59
CA ARG A 70 16.82 -26.65 -43.52
C ARG A 70 16.35 -26.36 -42.09
N GLU A 71 17.21 -25.68 -41.33
CA GLU A 71 16.89 -25.06 -40.06
C GLU A 71 15.89 -23.92 -40.32
N SER A 72 14.62 -24.19 -40.04
CA SER A 72 13.60 -23.15 -39.95
C SER A 72 13.97 -22.22 -38.81
N ALA A 73 14.25 -20.96 -39.14
CA ALA A 73 14.50 -19.91 -38.16
C ALA A 73 13.42 -19.92 -37.06
N PRO A 74 13.80 -19.74 -35.77
CA PRO A 74 12.82 -19.58 -34.72
C PRO A 74 11.96 -18.37 -35.06
N SER A 75 10.66 -18.61 -35.24
CA SER A 75 9.63 -17.59 -35.36
C SER A 75 9.79 -16.63 -34.19
N SER A 76 10.24 -15.42 -34.48
CA SER A 76 10.21 -14.28 -33.56
C SER A 76 8.75 -13.83 -33.41
N GLN A 77 7.93 -14.69 -32.80
CA GLN A 77 6.73 -14.22 -32.13
C GLN A 77 7.19 -13.58 -30.82
N PRO A 78 6.87 -12.31 -30.57
CA PRO A 78 7.06 -11.72 -29.26
C PRO A 78 6.41 -12.63 -28.22
N ALA A 79 7.13 -12.90 -27.12
CA ALA A 79 6.53 -13.59 -25.99
C ALA A 79 5.23 -12.86 -25.62
N GLU A 80 4.11 -13.58 -25.63
CA GLU A 80 2.85 -13.05 -25.15
C GLU A 80 3.08 -12.56 -23.72
N THR A 81 2.76 -11.28 -23.50
CA THR A 81 2.86 -10.65 -22.18
C THR A 81 1.98 -11.45 -21.23
N PRO A 82 2.46 -11.86 -20.03
CA PRO A 82 1.66 -12.61 -19.08
C PRO A 82 0.30 -11.93 -18.86
N PRO A 83 -0.80 -12.68 -18.74
CA PRO A 83 -2.10 -12.11 -18.44
C PRO A 83 -2.00 -11.21 -17.20
N GLY A 84 -2.27 -9.91 -17.37
CA GLY A 84 -2.17 -8.94 -16.29
C GLY A 84 -0.80 -8.30 -16.10
N ALA A 85 0.11 -8.32 -17.07
CA ALA A 85 1.24 -7.38 -17.11
C ALA A 85 0.89 -6.16 -17.97
N LEU A 86 1.23 -4.96 -17.49
CA LEU A 86 1.03 -3.72 -18.24
C LEU A 86 1.85 -3.72 -19.53
N ASP A 87 1.27 -3.18 -20.59
CA ASP A 87 1.98 -2.88 -21.84
C ASP A 87 3.25 -2.05 -21.54
N PRO A 88 4.44 -2.44 -22.04
CA PRO A 88 5.65 -1.64 -21.92
C PRO A 88 5.48 -0.18 -22.33
N ALA A 89 4.65 0.12 -23.33
CA ALA A 89 4.38 1.51 -23.71
C ALA A 89 3.61 2.25 -22.60
N ALA A 90 2.61 1.63 -21.99
CA ALA A 90 1.89 2.19 -20.84
C ALA A 90 2.84 2.42 -19.66
N GLN A 91 3.73 1.47 -19.35
CA GLN A 91 4.74 1.64 -18.30
C GLN A 91 5.67 2.82 -18.58
N GLN A 92 6.12 2.97 -19.83
CA GLN A 92 6.96 4.10 -20.22
C GLN A 92 6.21 5.43 -20.14
N THR A 93 4.92 5.47 -20.52
CA THR A 93 4.07 6.65 -20.37
C THR A 93 3.92 7.04 -18.90
N TRP A 94 3.65 6.08 -18.01
CA TRP A 94 3.60 6.31 -16.57
C TRP A 94 4.93 6.85 -16.05
N ARG A 95 6.05 6.18 -16.36
CA ARG A 95 7.39 6.58 -15.89
C ARG A 95 7.72 7.99 -16.36
N THR A 96 7.42 8.32 -17.61
CA THR A 96 7.64 9.67 -18.16
C THR A 96 6.81 10.72 -17.43
N ALA A 97 5.53 10.44 -17.15
CA ALA A 97 4.68 11.35 -16.37
C ALA A 97 5.19 11.52 -14.93
N PHE A 98 5.61 10.43 -14.30
CA PHE A 98 6.16 10.41 -12.95
C PHE A 98 7.48 11.17 -12.84
N ASP A 99 8.41 10.95 -13.77
CA ASP A 99 9.71 11.59 -13.79
C ASP A 99 9.58 13.10 -14.02
N ASN A 100 8.61 13.53 -14.84
CA ASN A 100 8.32 14.94 -15.08
C ASN A 100 7.44 15.59 -14.00
N GLY A 101 6.93 14.82 -13.03
CA GLY A 101 6.00 15.31 -12.03
C GLY A 101 4.68 15.83 -12.63
N ASP A 102 4.23 15.29 -13.77
CA ASP A 102 3.02 15.71 -14.47
C ASP A 102 1.78 15.05 -13.85
N LEU A 103 1.15 15.75 -12.92
CA LEU A 103 -0.03 15.28 -12.19
C LEU A 103 -1.22 14.96 -13.11
N ALA A 104 -1.43 15.75 -14.17
CA ALA A 104 -2.56 15.55 -15.07
C ALA A 104 -2.36 14.31 -15.94
N ALA A 105 -1.13 14.11 -16.44
CA ALA A 105 -0.76 12.91 -17.18
C ALA A 105 -0.81 11.65 -16.30
N LEU A 106 -0.34 11.73 -15.05
CA LEU A 106 -0.44 10.62 -14.09
C LEU A 106 -1.91 10.25 -13.83
N ARG A 107 -2.77 11.23 -13.52
CA ARG A 107 -4.20 10.96 -13.31
C ARG A 107 -4.83 10.28 -14.52
N THR A 108 -4.60 10.84 -15.71
CA THR A 108 -5.11 10.27 -16.98
C THR A 108 -4.60 8.84 -17.19
N TRP A 109 -3.35 8.57 -16.81
CA TRP A 109 -2.77 7.24 -16.92
C TRP A 109 -3.48 6.25 -15.99
N PHE A 110 -3.68 6.61 -14.71
CA PHE A 110 -4.36 5.72 -13.76
C PHE A 110 -5.82 5.49 -14.17
N ASP A 111 -6.56 6.55 -14.55
CA ASP A 111 -7.94 6.45 -15.06
C ASP A 111 -8.07 5.45 -16.24
N ALA A 112 -7.01 5.29 -17.04
CA ALA A 112 -7.01 4.40 -18.21
C ALA A 112 -6.41 3.01 -17.95
N ASN A 113 -5.66 2.81 -16.86
CA ASN A 113 -4.86 1.61 -16.62
C ASN A 113 -5.17 0.91 -15.28
N THR A 114 -6.16 1.40 -14.53
CA THR A 114 -6.70 0.71 -13.36
C THR A 114 -8.17 0.34 -13.56
N GLY A 115 -8.62 -0.68 -12.84
CA GLY A 115 -9.98 -1.21 -12.94
C GLY A 115 -10.11 -2.36 -13.95
N PRO A 116 -11.33 -2.84 -14.18
CA PRO A 116 -11.58 -3.99 -15.04
C PRO A 116 -11.10 -3.83 -16.47
N THR A 117 -10.46 -4.88 -16.99
CA THR A 117 -9.93 -4.93 -18.36
C THR A 117 -10.93 -5.55 -19.35
N VAL A 118 -12.01 -6.14 -18.83
CA VAL A 118 -13.11 -6.72 -19.60
C VAL A 118 -14.42 -6.02 -19.28
N PRO A 119 -15.43 -6.10 -20.17
CA PRO A 119 -16.75 -5.55 -19.88
C PRO A 119 -17.35 -6.11 -18.60
N ILE A 120 -17.85 -5.22 -17.75
CA ILE A 120 -18.60 -5.56 -16.54
C ILE A 120 -20.09 -5.52 -16.85
N SER A 121 -20.82 -6.57 -16.46
CA SER A 121 -22.25 -6.66 -16.67
C SER A 121 -22.95 -7.53 -15.63
N GLY A 122 -24.21 -7.19 -15.32
CA GLY A 122 -24.98 -7.89 -14.30
C GLY A 122 -24.50 -7.61 -12.88
N GLU A 123 -25.35 -7.99 -11.93
CA GLU A 123 -25.11 -7.83 -10.50
C GLU A 123 -25.10 -9.21 -9.85
N VAL A 124 -24.12 -9.44 -8.97
CA VAL A 124 -24.04 -10.62 -8.10
C VAL A 124 -23.87 -10.16 -6.65
N PRO A 125 -24.44 -10.86 -5.67
CA PRO A 125 -24.12 -10.59 -4.29
C PRO A 125 -22.65 -10.96 -4.01
N GLY A 126 -22.03 -10.23 -3.08
CA GLY A 126 -20.78 -10.65 -2.48
C GLY A 126 -20.93 -11.95 -1.70
N ARG A 127 -19.81 -12.60 -1.42
CA ARG A 127 -19.77 -13.93 -0.83
C ARG A 127 -18.46 -14.19 -0.12
N GLU A 128 -18.45 -15.30 0.60
CA GLU A 128 -17.22 -15.93 1.02
C GLU A 128 -16.57 -16.64 -0.17
N VAL A 129 -15.29 -16.36 -0.39
CA VAL A 129 -14.45 -16.90 -1.45
C VAL A 129 -13.45 -17.84 -0.80
N ARG A 130 -13.64 -19.15 -1.01
CA ARG A 130 -12.79 -20.21 -0.44
C ARG A 130 -12.03 -21.01 -1.49
N SER A 131 -12.15 -20.61 -2.74
CA SER A 131 -11.52 -21.27 -3.89
C SER A 131 -11.40 -20.32 -5.07
N GLN A 132 -10.53 -20.65 -6.03
CA GLN A 132 -10.44 -19.90 -7.29
C GLN A 132 -11.78 -19.90 -8.05
N ALA A 133 -12.57 -20.98 -7.99
CA ALA A 133 -13.87 -21.04 -8.66
C ALA A 133 -14.88 -20.02 -8.07
N ASP A 134 -14.81 -19.75 -6.76
CA ASP A 134 -15.62 -18.70 -6.14
C ASP A 134 -15.16 -17.31 -6.61
N ALA A 135 -13.85 -17.09 -6.73
CA ALA A 135 -13.28 -15.84 -7.21
C ALA A 135 -13.65 -15.59 -8.69
N ASP A 136 -13.52 -16.62 -9.54
CA ASP A 136 -13.89 -16.58 -10.95
C ASP A 136 -15.38 -16.26 -11.15
N SER A 137 -16.24 -16.63 -10.20
CA SER A 137 -17.68 -16.33 -10.25
C SER A 137 -18.02 -14.84 -10.06
N LEU A 138 -17.06 -14.03 -9.59
CA LEU A 138 -17.21 -12.58 -9.43
C LEU A 138 -16.70 -11.80 -10.65
N ALA A 139 -15.84 -12.41 -11.47
CA ALA A 139 -15.25 -11.76 -12.63
C ALA A 139 -16.33 -11.40 -13.67
N GLY A 140 -16.20 -10.21 -14.27
CA GLY A 140 -17.15 -9.66 -15.22
C GLY A 140 -18.42 -9.08 -14.60
N HIS A 141 -18.52 -8.98 -13.27
CA HIS A 141 -19.74 -8.57 -12.57
C HIS A 141 -19.56 -7.36 -11.65
N VAL A 142 -20.69 -6.69 -11.37
CA VAL A 142 -20.82 -5.76 -10.25
C VAL A 142 -21.18 -6.58 -9.00
N VAL A 143 -20.36 -6.49 -7.96
CA VAL A 143 -20.56 -7.15 -6.68
C VAL A 143 -21.17 -6.15 -5.70
N THR A 144 -22.33 -6.48 -5.12
CA THR A 144 -23.18 -5.51 -4.39
C THR A 144 -23.21 -5.70 -2.87
N SER A 145 -22.44 -6.64 -2.34
CA SER A 145 -22.28 -6.84 -0.89
C SER A 145 -20.86 -7.30 -0.57
N ARG A 146 -20.53 -7.35 0.72
CA ARG A 146 -19.18 -7.72 1.21
C ARG A 146 -18.65 -9.00 0.57
N ILE A 147 -17.37 -8.98 0.23
CA ILE A 147 -16.58 -10.16 -0.13
C ILE A 147 -15.69 -10.52 1.07
N THR A 148 -15.62 -11.79 1.42
CA THR A 148 -14.67 -12.30 2.43
C THR A 148 -13.83 -13.40 1.78
N VAL A 149 -12.50 -13.32 1.88
CA VAL A 149 -11.57 -14.22 1.19
C VAL A 149 -10.73 -14.98 2.21
N ASP A 150 -10.67 -16.29 2.03
CA ASP A 150 -9.81 -17.21 2.80
C ASP A 150 -9.35 -18.34 1.86
N CYS A 151 -8.49 -18.00 0.90
CA CYS A 151 -7.92 -18.92 -0.08
C CYS A 151 -6.64 -18.38 -0.70
N ASP A 152 -5.88 -19.27 -1.34
CA ASP A 152 -4.87 -18.89 -2.32
C ASP A 152 -5.58 -18.72 -3.68
N CYS A 153 -5.76 -17.49 -4.13
CA CYS A 153 -6.65 -17.19 -5.25
C CYS A 153 -6.42 -15.80 -5.87
N VAL A 154 -6.93 -15.60 -7.08
CA VAL A 154 -6.91 -14.34 -7.81
C VAL A 154 -8.35 -13.81 -7.96
N LEU A 155 -8.64 -12.67 -7.36
CA LEU A 155 -9.85 -11.89 -7.63
C LEU A 155 -9.53 -10.88 -8.72
N ARG A 156 -10.28 -10.89 -9.82
CA ARG A 156 -10.03 -9.98 -10.93
C ARG A 156 -11.26 -9.54 -11.69
N ASP A 157 -11.13 -8.43 -12.39
CA ASP A 157 -12.11 -7.94 -13.36
C ASP A 157 -13.52 -7.80 -12.76
N PHE A 158 -13.63 -7.14 -11.60
CA PHE A 158 -14.92 -6.92 -10.95
C PHE A 158 -15.03 -5.49 -10.42
N VAL A 159 -16.27 -5.06 -10.16
CA VAL A 159 -16.55 -3.79 -9.48
C VAL A 159 -17.28 -4.10 -8.19
N LEU A 160 -16.69 -3.80 -7.03
CA LEU A 160 -17.37 -3.85 -5.75
C LEU A 160 -18.01 -2.49 -5.47
N VAL A 161 -19.30 -2.48 -5.17
CA VAL A 161 -20.06 -1.24 -5.00
C VAL A 161 -20.73 -1.20 -3.63
N GLY A 162 -20.48 -0.11 -2.88
CA GLY A 162 -21.12 0.15 -1.59
C GLY A 162 -20.82 -0.91 -0.53
N ALA A 163 -19.69 -1.61 -0.66
CA ALA A 163 -19.30 -2.71 0.20
C ALA A 163 -17.77 -2.75 0.38
N ASP A 164 -17.32 -3.56 1.33
CA ASP A 164 -15.92 -3.74 1.69
C ASP A 164 -15.40 -5.16 1.35
N LEU A 165 -14.11 -5.25 1.08
CA LEU A 165 -13.38 -6.50 0.83
C LEU A 165 -12.59 -6.89 2.07
N TRP A 166 -12.87 -8.07 2.60
CA TRP A 166 -12.13 -8.65 3.73
C TRP A 166 -11.29 -9.82 3.23
N ILE A 167 -9.99 -9.81 3.52
CA ILE A 167 -9.07 -10.88 3.19
C ILE A 167 -8.51 -11.39 4.52
N ASP A 168 -9.01 -12.55 4.97
CA ASP A 168 -8.73 -13.09 6.30
C ASP A 168 -7.57 -14.10 6.29
N GLY A 169 -7.22 -14.66 5.12
CA GLY A 169 -6.11 -15.60 4.95
C GLY A 169 -5.79 -15.96 3.49
N GLY A 170 -4.64 -16.60 3.29
CA GLY A 170 -4.14 -17.11 2.00
C GLY A 170 -3.23 -16.14 1.23
N GLU A 171 -2.67 -16.63 0.12
CA GLU A 171 -1.95 -15.84 -0.89
C GLU A 171 -2.94 -15.30 -1.92
N VAL A 172 -3.36 -14.04 -1.75
CA VAL A 172 -4.42 -13.43 -2.56
C VAL A 172 -3.88 -12.38 -3.50
N ARG A 173 -4.23 -12.47 -4.78
CA ARG A 173 -4.02 -11.39 -5.75
C ARG A 173 -5.35 -10.72 -6.07
N VAL A 174 -5.42 -9.41 -5.88
CA VAL A 174 -6.55 -8.60 -6.34
C VAL A 174 -6.05 -7.74 -7.49
N GLN A 175 -6.65 -7.88 -8.67
CA GLN A 175 -6.18 -7.19 -9.86
C GLN A 175 -7.32 -6.70 -10.74
N ASP A 176 -7.09 -5.62 -11.49
CA ASP A 176 -8.07 -5.15 -12.50
C ASP A 176 -9.47 -4.95 -11.89
N ALA A 177 -9.54 -4.29 -10.73
CA ALA A 177 -10.76 -4.16 -9.95
C ALA A 177 -11.05 -2.70 -9.60
N VAL A 178 -12.33 -2.39 -9.42
CA VAL A 178 -12.78 -1.11 -8.84
C VAL A 178 -13.51 -1.39 -7.53
N LEU A 179 -13.12 -0.70 -6.47
CA LEU A 179 -13.77 -0.69 -5.16
C LEU A 179 -14.39 0.69 -4.95
N ASP A 180 -15.69 0.80 -5.21
CA ASP A 180 -16.46 2.04 -5.14
C ASP A 180 -17.30 2.10 -3.87
N GLY A 181 -16.91 2.97 -2.94
CA GLY A 181 -17.59 3.10 -1.65
C GLY A 181 -18.93 3.84 -1.74
N GLN A 182 -19.23 4.47 -2.87
CA GLN A 182 -20.42 5.30 -3.09
C GLN A 182 -20.64 6.40 -2.05
N ASN A 183 -19.58 6.83 -1.35
CA ASN A 183 -19.65 7.74 -0.20
C ASN A 183 -20.49 7.21 0.97
N THR A 184 -20.54 5.88 1.13
CA THR A 184 -21.26 5.24 2.23
C THR A 184 -20.53 5.46 3.54
N VAL A 185 -21.17 6.17 4.47
CA VAL A 185 -20.56 6.60 5.75
C VAL A 185 -20.24 5.45 6.71
N ASP A 186 -20.95 4.34 6.58
CA ASP A 186 -20.79 3.15 7.44
C ASP A 186 -19.60 2.27 7.00
N LEU A 187 -18.94 2.60 5.87
CA LEU A 187 -17.77 1.85 5.37
C LEU A 187 -16.47 2.48 5.87
N THR A 188 -15.87 1.85 6.88
CA THR A 188 -14.60 2.28 7.51
C THR A 188 -13.33 1.77 6.79
N GLY A 189 -13.44 1.35 5.52
CA GLY A 189 -12.32 0.80 4.74
C GLY A 189 -12.79 0.04 3.53
N ALA A 190 -12.25 0.37 2.35
CA ALA A 190 -12.50 -0.39 1.13
C ALA A 190 -11.96 -1.81 1.25
N VAL A 191 -10.78 -1.96 1.85
CA VAL A 191 -10.08 -3.24 2.02
C VAL A 191 -9.60 -3.41 3.46
N ASN A 192 -9.84 -4.60 4.01
CA ASN A 192 -9.28 -5.06 5.26
C ASN A 192 -8.46 -6.34 5.02
N VAL A 193 -7.14 -6.25 5.12
CA VAL A 193 -6.24 -7.41 5.09
C VAL A 193 -5.94 -7.83 6.52
N ARG A 194 -6.19 -9.08 6.88
CA ARG A 194 -6.14 -9.56 8.27
C ARG A 194 -5.45 -10.93 8.36
N GLY A 195 -5.25 -11.39 9.59
CA GLY A 195 -4.76 -12.74 9.87
C GLY A 195 -3.36 -12.98 9.31
N GLY A 196 -3.16 -14.17 8.74
CA GLY A 196 -1.92 -14.56 8.04
C GLY A 196 -2.02 -14.38 6.53
N ALA A 197 -2.79 -13.40 6.04
CA ALA A 197 -2.93 -13.15 4.61
C ALA A 197 -1.68 -12.48 4.02
N ASP A 198 -1.26 -12.96 2.85
CA ASP A 198 -0.27 -12.34 1.98
C ASP A 198 -0.98 -11.84 0.72
N VAL A 199 -1.04 -10.52 0.54
CA VAL A 199 -1.90 -9.91 -0.46
C VAL A 199 -1.13 -9.04 -1.43
N THR A 200 -1.38 -9.23 -2.72
CA THR A 200 -0.91 -8.33 -3.78
C THR A 200 -2.08 -7.65 -4.47
N PHE A 201 -2.11 -6.33 -4.45
CA PHE A 201 -2.98 -5.51 -5.28
C PHE A 201 -2.24 -5.04 -6.53
N SER A 202 -2.89 -5.15 -7.70
CA SER A 202 -2.38 -4.57 -8.93
C SER A 202 -3.47 -3.90 -9.76
N ARG A 203 -3.19 -2.76 -10.40
CA ARG A 203 -4.15 -2.04 -11.28
C ARG A 203 -5.56 -1.90 -10.68
N THR A 204 -5.62 -1.60 -9.40
CA THR A 204 -6.87 -1.53 -8.64
C THR A 204 -7.22 -0.07 -8.37
N GLU A 205 -8.46 0.29 -8.66
CA GLU A 205 -9.01 1.61 -8.33
C GLU A 205 -9.83 1.50 -7.04
N ILE A 206 -9.60 2.42 -6.12
CA ILE A 206 -10.40 2.61 -4.91
C ILE A 206 -10.94 4.03 -4.93
N VAL A 207 -12.25 4.16 -4.91
CA VAL A 207 -12.91 5.46 -5.15
C VAL A 207 -14.06 5.67 -4.18
N ARG A 208 -14.27 6.92 -3.73
CA ARG A 208 -15.42 7.29 -2.88
C ARG A 208 -15.55 6.46 -1.60
N HIS A 209 -14.41 6.14 -1.00
CA HIS A 209 -14.28 5.54 0.33
C HIS A 209 -13.68 6.52 1.34
N HIS A 210 -13.89 6.28 2.65
CA HIS A 210 -13.25 7.04 3.72
C HIS A 210 -11.81 6.58 3.98
N ASP A 211 -11.61 5.26 4.03
CA ASP A 211 -10.31 4.61 4.17
C ASP A 211 -10.11 3.71 2.94
N GLY A 212 -8.89 3.68 2.40
CA GLY A 212 -8.54 2.78 1.30
C GLY A 212 -8.23 1.37 1.79
N ILE A 213 -6.96 1.07 2.03
CA ILE A 213 -6.48 -0.26 2.44
C ILE A 213 -6.00 -0.25 3.89
N ARG A 214 -6.49 -1.18 4.70
CA ARG A 214 -6.01 -1.40 6.08
C ARG A 214 -5.32 -2.75 6.19
N ALA A 215 -4.02 -2.73 6.44
CA ALA A 215 -3.16 -3.92 6.48
C ALA A 215 -2.84 -4.34 7.92
N TYR A 216 -3.57 -5.35 8.39
CA TYR A 216 -3.33 -6.08 9.64
C TYR A 216 -2.69 -7.47 9.41
N GLY A 217 -2.56 -7.89 8.16
CA GLY A 217 -2.11 -9.24 7.77
C GLY A 217 -0.60 -9.44 7.84
N GLU A 218 -0.13 -10.52 7.22
CA GLU A 218 1.31 -10.86 7.15
C GLU A 218 2.04 -9.91 6.19
N SER A 219 1.50 -9.74 4.99
CA SER A 219 2.06 -8.84 3.98
C SER A 219 1.02 -8.21 3.05
N LEU A 220 1.33 -6.99 2.64
CA LEU A 220 0.64 -6.25 1.59
C LEU A 220 1.66 -5.76 0.57
N THR A 221 1.44 -6.08 -0.70
CA THR A 221 2.07 -5.39 -1.84
C THR A 221 0.99 -4.67 -2.62
N ALA A 222 1.17 -3.39 -2.92
CA ALA A 222 0.24 -2.58 -3.71
C ALA A 222 1.01 -1.93 -4.87
N GLU A 223 0.68 -2.31 -6.09
CA GLU A 223 1.33 -1.80 -7.31
C GLU A 223 0.30 -1.21 -8.28
N TYR A 224 0.55 -0.02 -8.83
CA TYR A 224 -0.44 0.65 -9.69
C TYR A 224 -1.84 0.74 -9.06
N VAL A 225 -1.89 1.00 -7.75
CA VAL A 225 -3.15 1.25 -7.04
C VAL A 225 -3.47 2.73 -7.13
N TYR A 226 -4.72 3.03 -7.45
CA TYR A 226 -5.22 4.39 -7.54
C TYR A 226 -6.33 4.62 -6.52
N ILE A 227 -6.06 5.42 -5.50
CA ILE A 227 -7.03 5.78 -4.47
C ILE A 227 -7.39 7.23 -4.66
N HIS A 228 -8.67 7.58 -4.84
CA HIS A 228 -9.08 8.97 -5.07
C HIS A 228 -10.54 9.25 -4.73
N GLN A 229 -10.93 10.53 -4.85
CA GLN A 229 -12.27 11.04 -4.53
C GLN A 229 -12.76 10.58 -3.16
N VAL A 230 -11.99 10.88 -2.11
CA VAL A 230 -12.32 10.51 -0.73
C VAL A 230 -13.75 10.92 -0.40
N ALA A 231 -14.49 10.00 0.21
CA ALA A 231 -15.82 10.30 0.71
C ALA A 231 -15.76 11.41 1.75
N GLY A 232 -16.82 12.22 1.84
CA GLY A 232 -16.88 13.38 2.75
C GLY A 232 -16.57 13.03 4.22
N PRO A 233 -16.42 14.01 5.12
CA PRO A 233 -16.02 13.74 6.51
C PRO A 233 -16.89 12.67 7.18
N ASN A 234 -16.26 11.61 7.70
CA ASN A 234 -16.96 10.57 8.44
C ASN A 234 -17.46 11.16 9.79
N PRO A 235 -18.76 11.05 10.13
CA PRO A 235 -19.31 11.59 11.37
C PRO A 235 -18.74 10.97 12.66
N GLU A 236 -18.12 9.80 12.58
CA GLU A 236 -17.62 9.03 13.73
C GLU A 236 -16.20 9.43 14.18
N ARG A 237 -15.62 10.52 13.64
CA ARG A 237 -14.24 10.96 13.91
C ARG A 237 -13.19 9.89 13.62
N HIS A 238 -13.48 8.96 12.71
CA HIS A 238 -12.50 8.00 12.24
C HIS A 238 -11.44 8.67 11.36
N HIS A 239 -10.28 8.03 11.31
CA HIS A 239 -9.24 8.38 10.36
C HIS A 239 -9.77 8.16 8.92
N GLN A 240 -9.20 8.87 7.96
CA GLN A 240 -9.49 8.77 6.54
C GLN A 240 -8.17 8.64 5.79
N ASP A 241 -7.59 7.44 5.85
CA ASP A 241 -6.27 7.14 5.34
C ASP A 241 -6.32 6.35 4.03
N GLY A 242 -5.45 6.69 3.09
CA GLY A 242 -5.34 5.98 1.82
C GLY A 242 -4.87 4.53 2.05
N ILE A 243 -3.71 4.38 2.66
CA ILE A 243 -3.18 3.07 3.09
C ILE A 243 -2.73 3.17 4.55
N GLN A 244 -3.19 2.22 5.37
CA GLN A 244 -2.78 2.05 6.76
C GLN A 244 -2.00 0.75 6.91
N THR A 245 -0.70 0.85 7.22
CA THR A 245 0.11 -0.30 7.66
C THR A 245 0.01 -0.42 9.17
N ILE A 246 -0.67 -1.47 9.62
CA ILE A 246 -1.04 -1.67 11.02
C ILE A 246 -0.28 -2.82 11.67
N ALA A 247 0.12 -3.81 10.87
CA ALA A 247 1.03 -4.90 11.20
C ALA A 247 1.67 -5.45 9.91
N GLY A 248 2.68 -6.32 10.07
CA GLY A 248 3.25 -7.07 8.94
C GLY A 248 4.14 -6.23 8.04
N VAL A 249 4.40 -6.75 6.85
CA VAL A 249 5.17 -6.05 5.81
C VAL A 249 4.23 -5.32 4.88
N SER A 250 4.56 -4.08 4.52
CA SER A 250 3.80 -3.33 3.51
C SER A 250 4.72 -2.71 2.48
N ILE A 251 4.45 -2.95 1.21
CA ILE A 251 5.20 -2.43 0.07
C ILE A 251 4.20 -1.75 -0.86
N VAL A 252 4.37 -0.45 -1.10
CA VAL A 252 3.54 0.34 -2.00
C VAL A 252 4.42 0.91 -3.10
N GLU A 253 4.15 0.55 -4.35
CA GLU A 253 4.97 0.94 -5.49
C GLU A 253 4.13 1.50 -6.63
N ARG A 254 4.70 2.46 -7.38
CA ARG A 254 4.13 2.93 -8.66
C ARG A 254 2.65 3.27 -8.58
N SER A 255 2.21 3.80 -7.44
CA SER A 255 0.81 4.01 -7.11
C SER A 255 0.48 5.50 -7.04
N PHE A 256 -0.81 5.83 -7.03
CA PHE A 256 -1.29 7.19 -6.84
C PHE A 256 -2.36 7.21 -5.76
N ILE A 257 -2.00 7.77 -4.61
CA ILE A 257 -2.85 7.84 -3.43
C ILE A 257 -3.27 9.29 -3.22
N ASP A 258 -4.46 9.64 -3.72
CA ASP A 258 -5.08 10.94 -3.63
C ASP A 258 -6.13 10.99 -2.52
N MET A 259 -5.66 11.33 -1.32
CA MET A 259 -6.47 11.58 -0.14
C MET A 259 -6.67 13.07 0.13
N ALA A 260 -6.55 13.93 -0.90
CA ALA A 260 -6.69 15.36 -0.73
C ALA A 260 -8.06 15.74 -0.14
N GLY A 261 -8.05 16.59 0.90
CA GLY A 261 -9.26 17.02 1.60
C GLY A 261 -9.77 16.06 2.69
N ALA A 262 -9.13 14.90 2.87
CA ALA A 262 -9.40 13.97 3.95
C ALA A 262 -8.91 14.48 5.32
N ASN A 263 -9.43 13.89 6.40
CA ASN A 263 -9.03 14.28 7.75
C ASN A 263 -7.65 13.75 8.19
N THR A 264 -7.04 12.78 7.49
CA THR A 264 -5.76 12.19 7.92
C THR A 264 -4.75 12.11 6.79
N SER A 265 -4.41 10.93 6.24
CA SER A 265 -3.21 10.75 5.44
C SER A 265 -3.33 9.95 4.15
N ALA A 266 -2.39 10.15 3.22
CA ALA A 266 -2.27 9.23 2.08
C ALA A 266 -1.67 7.90 2.56
N MET A 267 -0.66 7.98 3.44
CA MET A 267 -0.02 6.81 4.05
C MET A 267 0.08 6.98 5.57
N LEU A 268 -0.45 6.00 6.31
CA LEU A 268 -0.30 5.86 7.75
C LEU A 268 0.49 4.59 8.07
N VAL A 269 1.57 4.71 8.84
CA VAL A 269 2.31 3.58 9.43
C VAL A 269 2.16 3.67 10.95
N LYS A 270 1.43 2.72 11.53
CA LYS A 270 1.15 2.69 12.97
C LYS A 270 0.96 1.25 13.46
N PRO A 271 1.81 0.73 14.36
CA PRO A 271 1.81 -0.67 14.78
C PRO A 271 0.72 -0.99 15.82
N ASP A 272 -0.53 -0.63 15.56
CA ASP A 272 -1.68 -0.91 16.45
C ASP A 272 -2.12 -2.37 16.40
N GLY A 273 -1.78 -3.09 15.33
CA GLY A 273 -2.15 -4.50 15.12
C GLY A 273 -1.07 -5.45 15.63
N GLY A 274 0.19 -5.08 15.46
CA GLY A 274 1.37 -5.86 15.81
C GLY A 274 2.64 -5.24 15.23
N PRO A 275 3.79 -5.95 15.28
CA PRO A 275 5.05 -5.46 14.71
C PRO A 275 4.94 -5.17 13.21
N ILE A 276 5.64 -4.14 12.76
CA ILE A 276 5.81 -3.79 11.35
C ILE A 276 7.30 -3.91 11.02
N PRO A 277 7.77 -5.05 10.48
CA PRO A 277 9.18 -5.23 10.14
C PRO A 277 9.64 -4.29 9.03
N LEU A 278 8.76 -3.99 8.08
CA LEU A 278 9.05 -3.12 6.94
C LEU A 278 7.77 -2.43 6.45
N ALA A 279 7.84 -1.11 6.28
CA ALA A 279 6.91 -0.34 5.47
C ALA A 279 7.71 0.43 4.40
N ARG A 280 7.53 0.07 3.13
CA ARG A 280 8.21 0.71 1.99
C ARG A 280 7.20 1.40 1.09
N VAL A 281 7.48 2.63 0.72
CA VAL A 281 6.79 3.33 -0.37
C VAL A 281 7.82 3.78 -1.38
N ASN A 282 7.64 3.35 -2.63
CA ASN A 282 8.56 3.64 -3.72
C ASN A 282 7.81 4.19 -4.94
N ASP A 283 8.40 5.15 -5.65
CA ASP A 283 7.95 5.56 -6.98
C ASP A 283 6.45 5.91 -6.99
N THR A 284 5.95 6.51 -5.90
CA THR A 284 4.51 6.68 -5.65
C THR A 284 4.18 8.16 -5.49
N LEU A 285 3.05 8.57 -6.07
CA LEU A 285 2.47 9.89 -5.86
C LEU A 285 1.54 9.85 -4.65
N LEU A 286 1.86 10.66 -3.64
CA LEU A 286 1.07 10.79 -2.43
C LEU A 286 0.50 12.22 -2.31
N MET A 287 -0.81 12.31 -2.15
CA MET A 287 -1.52 13.57 -1.88
C MET A 287 -2.36 13.41 -0.63
N GLY A 288 -1.93 14.05 0.46
CA GLY A 288 -2.54 13.93 1.77
C GLY A 288 -3.74 14.83 2.01
N GLY A 289 -4.52 14.44 3.02
CA GLY A 289 -5.50 15.28 3.69
C GLY A 289 -4.82 16.24 4.66
N GLN A 290 -4.97 16.02 5.97
CA GLN A 290 -4.24 16.78 6.99
C GLN A 290 -2.73 16.53 6.99
N HIS A 291 -2.31 15.30 6.71
CA HIS A 291 -0.92 14.89 6.55
C HIS A 291 -0.78 14.12 5.24
N THR A 292 0.36 14.11 4.56
CA THR A 292 0.55 13.17 3.42
C THR A 292 1.05 11.82 3.93
N ILE A 293 2.04 11.86 4.81
CA ILE A 293 2.66 10.71 5.45
C ILE A 293 2.52 10.88 6.96
N SER A 294 2.07 9.85 7.66
CA SER A 294 2.11 9.78 9.11
C SER A 294 2.80 8.50 9.56
N VAL A 295 3.80 8.63 10.43
CA VAL A 295 4.53 7.51 11.03
C VAL A 295 4.61 7.73 12.52
N HIS A 296 4.20 6.74 13.32
CA HIS A 296 4.36 6.81 14.76
C HIS A 296 4.40 5.43 15.42
N ASP A 297 5.03 5.37 16.59
CA ASP A 297 5.01 4.17 17.42
C ASP A 297 3.61 3.94 18.02
N GLY A 298 3.37 2.69 18.42
CA GLY A 298 2.10 2.28 19.00
C GLY A 298 2.30 1.36 20.20
N PRO A 299 1.24 1.10 20.97
CA PRO A 299 1.33 0.28 22.17
C PRO A 299 1.71 -1.19 21.90
N ARG A 300 1.65 -1.67 20.64
CA ARG A 300 2.00 -3.05 20.29
C ARG A 300 3.36 -3.22 19.61
N GLY A 301 4.17 -2.16 19.55
CA GLY A 301 5.53 -2.20 19.03
C GLY A 301 5.91 -0.89 18.34
N ALA A 302 7.12 -0.84 17.81
CA ALA A 302 7.56 0.21 16.90
C ALA A 302 7.66 -0.40 15.48
N PRO A 303 7.35 0.35 14.42
CA PRO A 303 7.81 -0.04 13.09
C PRO A 303 9.34 -0.10 13.10
N GLN A 304 9.92 -1.16 12.53
CA GLN A 304 11.37 -1.38 12.59
C GLN A 304 12.09 -0.59 11.50
N LEU A 305 11.58 -0.66 10.27
CA LEU A 305 12.15 0.00 9.11
C LEU A 305 11.04 0.62 8.26
N VAL A 306 11.17 1.91 7.99
CA VAL A 306 10.28 2.65 7.09
C VAL A 306 11.11 3.31 5.99
N GLU A 307 10.76 3.03 4.74
CA GLU A 307 11.53 3.45 3.57
C GLU A 307 10.66 4.27 2.61
N PHE A 308 11.14 5.46 2.24
CA PHE A 308 10.52 6.33 1.24
C PHE A 308 11.54 6.64 0.13
N GLU A 309 11.29 6.11 -1.07
CA GLU A 309 12.17 6.28 -2.24
C GLU A 309 11.38 6.84 -3.42
N GLY A 310 11.98 7.75 -4.19
CA GLY A 310 11.35 8.26 -5.40
C GLY A 310 9.99 8.95 -5.20
N ILE A 311 9.65 9.44 -4.01
CA ILE A 311 8.31 9.95 -3.71
C ILE A 311 8.00 11.24 -4.49
N LEU A 312 6.82 11.28 -5.11
CA LEU A 312 6.22 12.50 -5.62
C LEU A 312 5.12 12.95 -4.65
N VAL A 313 5.12 14.22 -4.27
CA VAL A 313 4.04 14.83 -3.49
C VAL A 313 3.43 15.97 -4.27
N ALA A 314 2.14 16.22 -4.09
CA ALA A 314 1.50 17.45 -4.56
C ALA A 314 0.80 18.15 -3.39
N PRO A 315 0.46 19.45 -3.51
CA PRO A 315 -0.28 20.14 -2.47
C PRO A 315 -1.58 19.42 -2.12
N GLY A 316 -1.58 18.75 -0.97
CA GLY A 316 -2.76 18.34 -0.23
C GLY A 316 -3.21 19.50 0.65
N TYR A 317 -4.52 19.64 0.88
CA TYR A 317 -5.11 20.80 1.58
C TYR A 317 -4.90 20.76 3.12
N GLY A 318 -3.69 20.40 3.58
CA GLY A 318 -3.41 19.97 4.96
C GLY A 318 -2.45 20.81 5.80
N ARG A 319 -2.06 20.21 6.94
CA ARG A 319 -1.18 20.78 7.98
C ARG A 319 0.31 20.58 7.67
N ALA A 320 0.70 19.41 7.16
CA ALA A 320 2.09 19.06 6.87
C ALA A 320 2.18 17.92 5.83
N LEU A 321 3.34 17.78 5.18
CA LEU A 321 3.67 16.62 4.35
C LEU A 321 3.90 15.38 5.20
N ALA A 322 4.70 15.50 6.26
CA ALA A 322 5.06 14.40 7.11
C ALA A 322 4.79 14.74 8.58
N SER A 323 4.23 13.79 9.32
CA SER A 323 4.17 13.79 10.77
C SER A 323 4.82 12.51 11.27
N ILE A 324 5.98 12.67 11.91
CA ILE A 324 6.83 11.56 12.38
C ILE A 324 7.09 11.81 13.86
N TRP A 325 6.42 11.07 14.73
CA TRP A 325 6.50 11.34 16.17
C TRP A 325 6.57 10.05 16.97
N ASP A 326 7.28 10.14 18.11
CA ASP A 326 7.54 9.03 19.02
C ASP A 326 8.11 7.76 18.36
N PHE A 327 8.75 7.90 17.21
CA PHE A 327 9.27 6.78 16.43
C PHE A 327 10.66 6.34 16.89
N SER A 328 10.80 5.06 17.24
CA SER A 328 12.06 4.48 17.75
C SER A 328 12.81 3.58 16.76
N GLY A 329 12.26 3.32 15.57
CA GLY A 329 12.89 2.54 14.50
C GLY A 329 13.81 3.35 13.58
N GLU A 330 14.08 2.80 12.40
CA GLU A 330 14.84 3.46 11.33
C GLU A 330 13.90 4.00 10.23
N ILE A 331 14.07 5.28 9.87
CA ILE A 331 13.49 5.88 8.67
C ILE A 331 14.62 6.18 7.69
N SER A 332 14.54 5.59 6.50
CA SER A 332 15.36 5.96 5.35
C SER A 332 14.46 6.66 4.34
N ALA A 333 14.71 7.93 4.06
CA ALA A 333 13.90 8.71 3.16
C ALA A 333 14.75 9.55 2.21
N GLU A 334 14.48 9.45 0.92
CA GLU A 334 14.95 10.43 -0.06
C GLU A 334 14.10 11.71 0.01
N PRO A 335 14.64 12.87 -0.42
CA PRO A 335 13.83 14.08 -0.55
C PRO A 335 12.68 13.85 -1.53
N ALA A 336 11.46 14.13 -1.10
CA ALA A 336 10.29 14.04 -1.97
C ALA A 336 10.31 15.15 -3.03
N ARG A 337 9.95 14.81 -4.26
CA ARG A 337 9.78 15.77 -5.36
C ARG A 337 8.38 16.38 -5.29
N VAL A 338 8.25 17.65 -5.62
CA VAL A 338 6.95 18.35 -5.64
C VAL A 338 6.40 18.40 -7.06
N ALA A 339 5.28 17.71 -7.30
CA ALA A 339 4.60 17.62 -8.59
C ALA A 339 4.31 19.00 -9.19
N GLY A 340 4.47 19.10 -10.51
CA GLY A 340 4.33 20.36 -11.25
C GLY A 340 5.43 21.38 -10.95
N SER A 341 6.48 21.01 -10.23
CA SER A 341 7.61 21.88 -9.91
C SER A 341 8.94 21.13 -9.98
N GLY A 342 10.05 21.86 -9.93
CA GLY A 342 11.40 21.30 -9.77
C GLY A 342 11.87 21.25 -8.31
N ALA A 343 11.00 21.53 -7.34
CA ALA A 343 11.36 21.59 -5.92
C ALA A 343 11.42 20.19 -5.29
N THR A 344 12.25 20.07 -4.25
CA THR A 344 12.31 18.91 -3.38
C THR A 344 12.11 19.32 -1.93
N VAL A 345 11.59 18.41 -1.11
CA VAL A 345 11.37 18.60 0.32
C VAL A 345 11.85 17.39 1.10
N GLU A 346 12.64 17.62 2.14
CA GLU A 346 13.07 16.58 3.06
C GLU A 346 11.87 16.01 3.83
N LEU A 347 11.76 14.68 3.89
CA LEU A 347 10.70 13.98 4.62
C LEU A 347 11.05 13.84 6.11
N VAL A 348 11.00 14.97 6.82
CA VAL A 348 11.20 15.06 8.28
C VAL A 348 9.92 15.47 9.00
N ASP A 349 9.86 15.28 10.31
CA ASP A 349 8.68 15.67 11.10
C ASP A 349 8.32 17.15 10.90
N GLY A 350 7.03 17.41 10.65
CA GLY A 350 6.50 18.74 10.42
C GLY A 350 6.85 19.37 9.07
N ALA A 351 7.45 18.63 8.13
CA ALA A 351 7.76 19.12 6.78
C ALA A 351 6.51 19.70 6.08
N ARG A 352 6.67 20.74 5.25
CA ARG A 352 5.58 21.44 4.53
C ARG A 352 5.99 21.79 3.11
N LEU A 353 4.99 21.94 2.23
CA LEU A 353 5.13 22.48 0.87
C LEU A 353 5.07 24.00 0.85
#